data_AF-A0A7X9IKS3-F1
#
_entry.id   AF-A0A7X9IKS3-F1
#
_cell.length_a   1.000
_cell.length_b   1.000
_cell.length_c   1.000
_cell.angle_alpha   90.00
_cell.angle_beta   90.00
_cell.angle_gamma   90.00
#
_symmetry.space_group_name_H-M   'P 1'
#
loop_
_entity.id
_entity.type
_entity.pdbx_description
1 polymer ?
#
loop_
_entity_poly.entity_id
_entity_poly.type
_entity_poly.pdbx_seq_one_letter_code
_entity_poly.pdbx_strand_id
1 'polypeptide(L)'
;MKMTVLMSAQQGGDLRRKKCDARCYDATHEKCDCICGGMNHGVGLHQAQANTEELAKKVKEIGIANLKETMSEEDLKKLQQLLGLQNG
;
A
#
# COMPACT_ATOMS: atom_id res chain seq x y z
N MET A 1 15.98 -18.29 -5.76
CA MET A 1 15.86 -16.89 -5.26
C MET A 1 14.56 -16.76 -4.48
N LYS A 2 14.57 -16.12 -3.30
CA LYS A 2 13.33 -15.74 -2.59
C LYS A 2 12.71 -14.55 -3.33
N MET A 3 11.44 -14.66 -3.70
CA MET A 3 10.69 -13.52 -4.25
C MET A 3 9.85 -12.89 -3.14
N THR A 4 10.19 -11.65 -2.79
CA THR A 4 9.37 -10.86 -1.84
C THR A 4 8.15 -10.35 -2.56
N VAL A 5 6.96 -10.64 -2.00
CA VAL A 5 5.69 -10.04 -2.42
C VAL A 5 5.45 -8.80 -1.56
N LEU A 6 5.29 -7.64 -2.18
CA LEU A 6 5.03 -6.38 -1.48
C LEU A 6 3.53 -6.12 -1.32
N MET A 7 2.73 -6.50 -2.32
CA MET A 7 1.29 -6.25 -2.34
C MET A 7 0.57 -7.36 -3.09
N SER A 8 -0.63 -7.73 -2.63
CA SER A 8 -1.51 -8.66 -3.35
C SER A 8 -2.96 -8.32 -3.11
N ALA A 9 -3.77 -8.40 -4.15
CA ALA A 9 -5.23 -8.35 -4.04
C ALA A 9 -5.84 -9.67 -4.52
N GLN A 10 -6.87 -10.12 -3.81
CA GLN A 10 -7.69 -11.26 -4.19
C GLN A 10 -9.14 -10.80 -4.22
N GLN A 11 -9.75 -10.77 -5.41
CA GLN A 11 -11.19 -10.53 -5.53
C GLN A 11 -11.91 -11.87 -5.65
N GLY A 12 -13.02 -12.02 -4.94
CA GLY A 12 -13.84 -13.23 -4.99
C GLY A 12 -14.43 -13.43 -6.38
N GLY A 13 -14.24 -14.61 -6.96
CA GLY A 13 -14.82 -15.02 -8.25
C GLY A 13 -13.86 -15.02 -9.45
N ASP A 14 -12.77 -14.23 -9.41
CA ASP A 14 -11.73 -14.24 -10.44
C ASP A 14 -10.38 -14.63 -9.81
N LEU A 15 -9.83 -15.77 -10.23
CA LEU A 15 -8.55 -16.31 -9.72
C LEU A 15 -7.33 -15.49 -10.16
N ARG A 16 -7.52 -14.37 -10.88
CA ARG A 16 -6.45 -13.43 -11.25
C ARG A 16 -5.92 -12.70 -10.02
N ARG A 17 -5.03 -13.37 -9.28
CA ARG A 17 -4.19 -12.76 -8.24
C ARG A 17 -3.32 -11.69 -8.88
N LYS A 18 -3.66 -10.41 -8.68
CA LYS A 18 -2.75 -9.31 -8.99
C LYS A 18 -1.82 -9.12 -7.80
N LYS A 19 -0.53 -9.35 -8.03
CA LYS A 19 0.53 -9.21 -7.02
C LYS A 19 1.64 -8.30 -7.53
N CYS A 20 2.24 -7.55 -6.62
CA CYS A 20 3.48 -6.83 -6.84
C CYS A 20 4.60 -7.64 -6.17
N ASP A 21 5.47 -8.24 -6.98
CA ASP A 21 6.64 -9.01 -6.53
C ASP A 21 7.87 -8.66 -7.39
N ALA A 22 8.94 -9.47 -7.31
CA ALA A 22 10.18 -9.25 -8.04
C ALA A 22 10.00 -9.08 -9.55
N ARG A 23 8.98 -9.71 -10.13
CA ARG A 23 8.70 -9.55 -11.55
C ARG A 23 8.26 -8.14 -11.93
N CYS A 24 7.78 -7.35 -10.96
CA CYS A 24 7.40 -5.97 -11.15
C CYS A 24 8.55 -5.04 -10.75
N TYR A 25 9.09 -5.16 -9.53
CA TYR A 25 10.11 -4.21 -9.09
C TYR A 25 11.47 -4.37 -9.76
N ASP A 26 11.76 -5.54 -10.34
CA ASP A 26 12.96 -5.74 -11.16
C ASP A 26 12.66 -5.69 -12.67
N ALA A 27 11.47 -5.26 -13.08
CA ALA A 27 11.05 -5.27 -14.48
C ALA A 27 11.84 -4.26 -15.34
N THR A 28 12.17 -4.65 -16.56
CA THR A 28 12.81 -3.78 -17.56
C THR A 28 11.92 -3.47 -18.76
N HIS A 29 10.73 -4.08 -18.83
CA HIS A 29 9.76 -3.87 -19.91
C HIS A 29 8.83 -2.67 -19.61
N GLU A 30 8.22 -2.09 -20.63
CA GLU A 30 7.44 -0.84 -20.48
C GLU A 30 6.11 -0.99 -19.74
N LYS A 31 5.44 -2.13 -19.87
CA LYS A 31 4.06 -2.30 -19.35
C LYS A 31 4.04 -2.83 -17.92
N CYS A 32 3.18 -2.26 -17.07
CA CYS A 32 2.87 -2.80 -15.75
C CYS A 32 1.39 -3.19 -15.69
N ASP A 33 1.09 -4.44 -15.34
CA ASP A 33 -0.27 -4.98 -15.15
C ASP A 33 -0.54 -5.42 -13.69
N CYS A 34 0.43 -5.14 -12.80
CA CYS A 34 0.42 -5.52 -11.40
C CYS A 34 -0.51 -4.63 -10.56
N ILE A 35 -0.79 -5.06 -9.32
CA ILE A 35 -1.68 -4.34 -8.39
C ILE A 35 -1.16 -2.97 -7.96
N CYS A 36 0.15 -2.73 -8.08
CA CYS A 36 0.77 -1.45 -7.71
C CYS A 36 0.46 -0.30 -8.68
N GLY A 37 -0.20 -0.57 -9.81
CA GLY A 37 -0.54 0.46 -10.80
C GLY A 37 0.67 1.14 -11.44
N GLY A 38 1.84 0.48 -11.46
CA GLY A 38 3.10 1.01 -12.00
C GLY A 38 4.03 1.65 -10.96
N MET A 39 3.56 1.93 -9.75
CA MET A 39 4.34 2.64 -8.71
C MET A 39 5.68 1.96 -8.39
N ASN A 40 5.70 0.63 -8.36
CA ASN A 40 6.88 -0.16 -8.01
C ASN A 40 7.59 -0.74 -9.23
N HIS A 41 7.22 -0.37 -10.45
CA HIS A 41 7.68 -1.05 -11.66
C HIS A 41 9.11 -0.65 -12.04
N GLY A 42 10.03 -1.62 -12.05
CA GLY A 42 11.44 -1.42 -12.44
C GLY A 42 12.29 -0.55 -11.51
N VAL A 43 11.80 -0.22 -10.32
CA VAL A 43 12.49 0.67 -9.36
C VAL A 43 13.47 -0.06 -8.42
N GLY A 44 13.47 -1.39 -8.44
CA GLY A 44 14.21 -2.25 -7.52
C GLY A 44 13.54 -2.43 -6.15
N LEU A 45 13.91 -3.50 -5.43
CA LEU A 45 13.27 -3.88 -4.16
C LEU A 45 13.26 -2.76 -3.11
N HIS A 46 14.40 -2.09 -2.89
CA HIS A 46 14.53 -1.09 -1.83
C HIS A 46 13.59 0.10 -2.05
N GLN A 47 13.56 0.65 -3.26
CA GLN A 47 12.64 1.75 -3.58
C GLN A 47 11.19 1.28 -3.55
N ALA A 48 10.91 0.05 -4.02
CA ALA A 48 9.56 -0.50 -3.97
C ALA A 48 9.05 -0.68 -2.52
N GLN A 49 9.92 -1.01 -1.57
CA GLN A 49 9.57 -1.06 -0.15
C GLN A 49 9.22 0.34 0.38
N ALA A 50 10.07 1.34 0.12
CA ALA A 50 9.83 2.72 0.53
C ALA A 50 8.50 3.28 -0.03
N ASN A 51 8.24 3.05 -1.32
CA ASN A 51 6.99 3.42 -1.97
C ASN A 51 5.76 2.75 -1.30
N THR A 52 5.90 1.48 -0.93
CA THR A 52 4.83 0.71 -0.29
C THR A 52 4.55 1.21 1.13
N GLU A 53 5.59 1.56 1.89
CA GLU A 53 5.48 2.14 3.23
C GLU A 53 4.81 3.52 3.20
N GLU A 54 5.20 4.38 2.25
CA GLU A 54 4.58 5.69 2.07
C GLU A 54 3.09 5.57 1.68
N LEU A 55 2.76 4.64 0.79
CA LEU A 55 1.37 4.35 0.43
C LEU A 55 0.56 3.92 1.66
N ALA A 56 1.11 3.01 2.47
CA ALA A 56 0.44 2.56 3.70
C ALA A 56 0.20 3.72 4.68
N LYS A 57 1.15 4.65 4.79
CA LYS A 57 0.99 5.86 5.60
C LYS A 57 -0.15 6.75 5.08
N LYS A 58 -0.17 7.05 3.78
CA LYS A 58 -1.23 7.86 3.15
C LYS A 58 -2.63 7.23 3.32
N VAL A 59 -2.74 5.92 3.16
CA VAL A 59 -4.01 5.20 3.34
C VAL A 59 -4.52 5.34 4.78
N LYS A 60 -3.64 5.24 5.79
CA LYS A 60 -4.01 5.47 7.19
C LYS A 60 -4.52 6.90 7.41
N GLU A 61 -3.81 7.89 6.89
CA GLU A 61 -4.18 9.32 7.03
C GLU A 61 -5.53 9.64 6.39
N ILE A 62 -5.76 9.18 5.16
CA ILE A 62 -7.04 9.34 4.45
C ILE A 62 -8.16 8.62 5.18
N GLY A 63 -7.91 7.39 5.65
CA GLY A 63 -8.88 6.62 6.42
C GLY A 63 -9.36 7.37 7.65
N ILE A 64 -8.44 7.95 8.44
CA ILE A 64 -8.81 8.78 9.58
C ILE A 64 -9.58 10.03 9.15
N ALA A 65 -9.14 10.73 8.10
CA ALA A 65 -9.83 11.93 7.63
C ALA A 65 -11.31 11.66 7.28
N ASN A 66 -11.59 10.52 6.63
CA ASN A 66 -12.95 10.10 6.29
C ASN A 66 -13.80 9.71 7.52
N LEU A 67 -13.17 9.28 8.62
CA LEU A 67 -13.85 8.91 9.86
C LEU A 67 -14.14 10.11 10.77
N LYS A 68 -13.54 11.29 10.51
CA LYS A 68 -13.74 12.49 11.33
C LYS A 68 -15.21 12.95 11.39
N GLU A 69 -15.98 12.65 10.35
CA GLU A 69 -17.39 13.02 10.22
C GLU A 69 -18.33 12.07 11.00
N THR A 70 -17.85 10.91 11.42
CA THR A 70 -18.70 9.83 11.98
C THR A 70 -18.26 9.33 13.36
N MET A 71 -17.06 9.68 13.82
CA MET A 71 -16.50 9.25 15.10
C MET A 71 -16.34 10.43 16.07
N SER A 72 -16.38 10.14 17.38
CA SER A 72 -16.09 11.13 18.41
C SER A 72 -14.62 11.58 18.34
N GLU A 73 -14.32 12.80 18.80
CA GLU A 73 -12.93 13.30 18.87
C GLU A 73 -12.03 12.41 19.74
N GLU A 74 -12.58 11.80 20.78
CA GLU A 74 -11.83 10.89 21.66
C GLU A 74 -11.44 9.60 20.93
N ASP A 75 -12.37 9.01 20.18
CA ASP A 75 -12.11 7.78 19.42
C ASP A 75 -11.14 8.03 18.26
N LEU A 76 -11.22 9.19 17.61
CA LEU A 76 -10.28 9.60 16.57
C LEU A 76 -8.86 9.72 17.12
N LYS A 77 -8.68 10.34 18.29
CA LYS A 77 -7.36 10.46 18.94
C LYS A 77 -6.77 9.08 19.29
N LYS A 78 -7.59 8.17 19.83
CA LYS A 78 -7.16 6.79 20.10
C LYS A 78 -6.73 6.07 18.82
N LEU A 79 -7.49 6.22 17.73
CA LEU A 79 -7.14 5.62 16.44
C LEU A 79 -5.85 6.20 15.85
N GLN A 80 -5.64 7.52 15.94
CA GLN A 80 -4.40 8.18 15.51
C GLN A 80 -3.18 7.61 16.26
N GLN A 81 -3.30 7.46 17.58
CA GLN A 81 -2.25 6.88 18.42
C GLN A 81 -1.94 5.42 18.03
N LEU A 82 -2.97 4.58 17.84
CA LEU A 82 -2.81 3.18 17.43
C LEU A 82 -2.16 3.04 16.06
N LEU A 83 -2.46 3.94 15.13
CA LEU A 83 -1.89 3.91 13.78
C LEU A 83 -0.48 4.51 13.68
N GLY A 84 0.04 5.06 14.79
CA GLY A 84 1.37 5.68 14.88
C GLY A 84 1.45 7.00 14.11
N LEU A 85 0.32 7.68 13.93
CA LEU A 85 0.27 8.97 13.24
C LEU A 85 0.59 10.07 14.26
N GLN A 86 1.56 10.93 13.93
CA GLN A 86 1.87 12.08 14.78
C GLN A 86 0.72 13.09 14.71
N ASN A 87 0.33 13.62 15.87
CA ASN A 87 -0.57 14.76 15.94
C ASN A 87 0.20 15.98 15.39
N GLY A 88 -0.21 16.46 14.22
CA GLY A 88 0.21 17.77 13.69
C GLY A 88 -0.49 18.90 14.42
#